data_AF-A0A0G0N2N9-F1
#
_entry.id   AF-A0A0G0N2N9-F1
#
_cell.length_a   1.000
_cell.length_b   1.000
_cell.length_c   1.000
_cell.angle_alpha   90.00
_cell.angle_beta   90.00
_cell.angle_gamma   90.00
#
_symmetry.space_group_name_H-M   'P 1'
#
loop_
_entity.id
_entity.type
_entity.pdbx_description
1 polymer ?
#
loop_
_entity_poly.entity_id
_entity_poly.type
_entity_poly.pdbx_seq_one_letter_code
_entity_poly.pdbx_strand_id
1 'polypeptide(L)'
;MEENKKSYLFYIVSVLVVVALGGVLWYGAYLKKKSGFGPQASINLEEALKYAPSVRSAPSGQLPKDWPSDFPLFGKIKIVQSQNQQSPGSNFKVESVVIFVSSQNVKDLYASYATWAKTNNWTLISGGYVDGVGSLSLSKDQSSVLFTINSYQKNQSMVNVYYNSL
;
A
#
# COMPACT_ATOMS: atom_id res chain seq x y z
N MET A 1 -73.41 11.62 16.98
CA MET A 1 -72.14 12.33 17.27
C MET A 1 -70.88 11.47 17.03
N GLU A 2 -71.01 10.18 16.66
CA GLU A 2 -69.86 9.29 16.40
C GLU A 2 -69.33 9.31 14.96
N GLU A 3 -70.15 9.62 13.95
CA GLU A 3 -69.69 9.67 12.54
C GLU A 3 -68.63 10.74 12.28
N ASN A 4 -68.74 11.90 12.94
CA ASN A 4 -67.79 13.01 12.76
C ASN A 4 -66.39 12.68 13.30
N LYS A 5 -66.27 11.74 14.24
CA LYS A 5 -64.97 11.34 14.80
C LYS A 5 -64.16 10.46 13.84
N LYS A 6 -64.83 9.59 13.07
CA LYS A 6 -64.18 8.72 12.07
C LYS A 6 -63.65 9.53 10.87
N SER A 7 -64.42 10.53 10.44
CA SER A 7 -64.00 11.45 9.37
C SER A 7 -62.77 12.28 9.78
N TYR A 8 -62.76 12.80 11.01
CA TYR A 8 -61.62 13.56 11.53
C TYR A 8 -60.34 12.71 11.69
N LEU A 9 -60.49 11.46 12.15
CA LEU A 9 -59.37 10.52 12.24
C LEU A 9 -58.75 10.22 10.87
N PHE A 10 -59.60 10.06 9.84
CA PHE A 10 -59.15 9.82 8.46
C PHE A 10 -58.35 11.01 7.90
N TYR A 11 -58.77 12.24 8.18
CA TYR A 11 -58.03 13.44 7.79
C TYR A 11 -56.65 13.52 8.47
N ILE A 12 -56.56 13.25 9.78
CA ILE A 12 -55.29 13.27 10.51
C ILE A 12 -54.30 12.24 9.95
N VAL A 13 -54.78 11.00 9.73
CA VAL A 13 -53.95 9.93 9.18
C VAL A 13 -53.47 10.28 7.76
N SER A 14 -54.34 10.85 6.94
CA SER A 14 -53.97 11.26 5.57
C SER A 14 -52.89 12.35 5.56
N VAL A 15 -52.97 13.33 6.45
CA VAL A 15 -51.93 14.38 6.58
C VAL A 15 -50.60 13.79 7.04
N LEU A 16 -50.61 12.86 8.00
CA LEU A 16 -49.39 12.19 8.48
C LEU A 16 -48.70 11.38 7.38
N VAL A 17 -49.46 10.70 6.52
CA VAL A 17 -48.89 9.94 5.39
C VAL A 17 -48.20 10.88 4.38
N VAL A 18 -48.82 12.02 4.06
CA VAL A 18 -48.22 12.99 3.14
C VAL A 18 -46.92 13.58 3.70
N VAL A 19 -46.90 13.90 5.00
CA VAL A 19 -45.69 14.40 5.68
C VAL A 19 -44.58 13.34 5.70
N ALA A 20 -44.91 12.08 5.97
CA ALA A 20 -43.93 10.99 5.96
C ALA A 20 -43.32 10.76 4.56
N LEU A 21 -44.14 10.75 3.51
CA LEU A 21 -43.67 10.58 2.13
C LEU A 21 -42.80 11.75 1.68
N GLY A 22 -43.18 12.99 2.03
CA GLY A 22 -42.38 14.18 1.76
C GLY A 22 -41.01 14.13 2.46
N GLY A 23 -40.98 13.68 3.72
CA GLY A 23 -39.76 13.50 4.50
C GLY A 23 -38.81 12.46 3.89
N VAL A 24 -39.32 11.31 3.45
CA VAL A 24 -38.52 10.25 2.81
C VAL A 24 -37.89 10.74 1.49
N LEU A 25 -38.66 11.43 0.66
CA LEU A 25 -38.16 11.97 -0.61
C LEU A 25 -37.09 13.05 -0.41
N TRP A 26 -37.31 13.95 0.55
CA TRP A 26 -36.35 15.00 0.87
C TRP A 26 -35.06 14.43 1.46
N TYR A 27 -35.16 13.44 2.36
CA TYR A 27 -34.00 12.76 2.93
C TYR A 27 -33.20 11.96 1.90
N GLY A 28 -33.88 11.27 0.97
CA GLY A 28 -33.23 10.56 -0.14
C GLY A 28 -32.46 11.49 -1.08
N ALA A 29 -33.03 12.66 -1.39
CA ALA A 29 -32.35 13.69 -2.19
C ALA A 29 -31.14 14.30 -1.46
N TYR A 30 -31.25 14.51 -0.14
CA TYR A 30 -30.15 14.99 0.69
C TYR A 30 -28.98 14.00 0.73
N LEU A 31 -29.26 12.70 0.86
CA LEU A 31 -28.24 11.65 0.85
C LEU A 31 -27.52 11.54 -0.51
N LYS A 32 -28.24 11.65 -1.63
CA LYS A 32 -27.64 11.65 -2.98
C LYS A 32 -26.64 12.80 -3.19
N LYS A 33 -26.85 13.95 -2.53
CA LYS A 33 -25.95 15.10 -2.60
C LYS A 33 -24.67 14.92 -1.75
N LYS A 34 -24.68 14.00 -0.77
CA LYS A 34 -23.53 13.67 0.09
C LYS A 34 -22.75 12.43 -0.36
N SER A 35 -23.37 11.51 -1.10
CA SER A 35 -22.64 10.45 -1.80
C SER A 35 -21.89 11.07 -2.97
N GLY A 36 -20.65 11.50 -2.74
CA GLY A 36 -19.75 12.15 -3.69
C GLY A 36 -19.33 11.30 -4.89
N PHE A 37 -20.25 10.55 -5.49
CA PHE A 37 -20.11 10.01 -6.84
C PHE A 37 -20.43 11.12 -7.84
N GLY A 38 -19.54 12.11 -7.90
CA GLY A 38 -19.40 12.94 -9.09
C GLY A 38 -18.92 12.08 -10.26
N PRO A 39 -19.07 12.55 -11.52
CA PRO A 39 -18.51 11.87 -12.67
C PRO A 39 -17.03 11.59 -12.41
N GLN A 40 -16.65 10.33 -12.58
CA GLN A 40 -15.31 9.80 -12.35
C GLN A 40 -14.33 10.67 -13.14
N ALA A 41 -13.53 11.48 -12.45
CA ALA A 41 -12.52 12.31 -13.08
C ALA A 41 -11.62 11.38 -13.89
N SER A 42 -11.62 11.55 -15.21
CA SER A 42 -10.71 10.83 -16.09
C SER A 42 -9.30 11.27 -15.71
N ILE A 43 -8.59 10.45 -14.93
CA ILE A 43 -7.19 10.69 -14.60
C ILE A 43 -6.45 10.73 -15.93
N ASN A 44 -5.84 11.87 -16.26
CA ASN A 44 -5.02 11.99 -17.44
C ASN A 44 -3.77 11.12 -17.25
N LEU A 45 -3.73 9.97 -17.94
CA LEU A 45 -2.68 8.98 -17.81
C LEU A 45 -1.29 9.56 -18.10
N GLU A 46 -1.17 10.53 -19.01
CA GLU A 46 0.10 11.20 -19.30
C GLU A 46 0.60 12.03 -18.10
N GLU A 47 -0.32 12.69 -17.40
CA GLU A 47 0.01 13.46 -16.19
C GLU A 47 0.38 12.53 -15.03
N ALA A 48 -0.29 11.38 -14.90
CA ALA A 48 0.04 10.36 -13.92
C ALA A 48 1.42 9.73 -14.16
N LEU A 49 1.79 9.47 -15.42
CA LEU A 49 3.08 8.87 -15.79
C LEU A 49 4.27 9.79 -15.48
N LYS A 50 4.08 11.12 -15.46
CA LYS A 50 5.13 12.07 -15.06
C LYS A 50 5.62 11.86 -13.62
N TYR A 51 4.77 11.28 -12.77
CA TYR A 51 5.07 11.01 -11.37
C TYR A 51 5.38 9.52 -11.11
N ALA A 52 5.40 8.69 -12.14
CA ALA A 52 5.76 7.28 -12.00
C ALA A 52 7.28 7.10 -11.83
N PRO A 53 7.71 6.20 -10.93
CA PRO A 53 9.12 5.85 -10.82
C PRO A 53 9.62 5.14 -12.08
N SER A 54 10.83 5.49 -12.52
CA SER A 54 11.54 4.71 -13.54
C SER A 54 12.05 3.43 -12.88
N VAL A 55 11.68 2.27 -13.42
CA VAL A 55 12.02 0.95 -12.84
C VAL A 55 12.84 0.14 -13.83
N ARG A 56 13.95 -0.44 -13.36
CA ARG A 56 14.80 -1.38 -14.11
C ARG A 56 14.98 -2.66 -13.31
N SER A 57 14.20 -3.68 -13.66
CA SER A 57 14.26 -5.01 -13.06
C SER A 57 15.58 -5.71 -13.39
N ALA A 58 16.11 -6.47 -12.43
CA ALA A 58 17.24 -7.36 -12.66
C ALA A 58 16.76 -8.74 -13.13
N PRO A 59 17.65 -9.56 -13.74
CA PRO A 59 17.35 -10.96 -14.01
C PRO A 59 17.01 -11.73 -12.74
N SER A 60 16.14 -12.74 -12.86
CA SER A 60 15.72 -13.57 -11.73
C SER A 60 16.91 -14.15 -10.97
N GLY A 61 16.90 -14.03 -9.64
CA GLY A 61 17.96 -14.53 -8.77
C GLY A 61 19.21 -13.67 -8.69
N GLN A 62 19.26 -12.53 -9.40
CA GLN A 62 20.41 -11.62 -9.38
C GLN A 62 20.10 -10.35 -8.57
N LEU A 63 21.15 -9.68 -8.12
CA LEU A 63 21.04 -8.34 -7.53
C LEU A 63 20.79 -7.29 -8.63
N PRO A 64 20.21 -6.13 -8.28
CA PRO A 64 20.07 -5.04 -9.23
C PRO A 64 21.46 -4.49 -9.60
N LYS A 65 21.62 -4.03 -10.84
CA LYS A 65 22.95 -3.66 -11.39
C LYS A 65 23.67 -2.60 -10.53
N ASP A 66 22.93 -1.66 -9.95
CA ASP A 66 23.51 -0.60 -9.12
C ASP A 66 23.41 -0.92 -7.62
N TRP A 67 23.38 -2.21 -7.23
CA TRP A 67 23.42 -2.59 -5.82
C TRP A 67 24.68 -2.02 -5.13
N PRO A 68 24.57 -1.39 -3.95
CA PRO A 68 25.73 -0.84 -3.26
C PRO A 68 26.75 -1.92 -2.92
N SER A 69 28.01 -1.71 -3.31
CA SER A 69 29.06 -2.72 -3.20
C SER A 69 29.48 -3.02 -1.76
N ASP A 70 29.24 -2.10 -0.83
CA ASP A 70 29.47 -2.28 0.59
C ASP A 70 28.31 -2.99 1.30
N PHE A 71 27.13 -3.12 0.66
CA PHE A 71 25.94 -3.66 1.29
C PHE A 71 25.94 -5.21 1.29
N PRO A 72 25.98 -5.86 2.46
CA PRO A 72 26.12 -7.30 2.55
C PRO A 72 24.80 -8.03 2.27
N LEU A 73 24.93 -9.28 1.84
CA LEU A 73 23.84 -10.25 1.86
C LEU A 73 24.13 -11.28 2.96
N PHE A 74 23.42 -11.19 4.07
CA PHE A 74 23.65 -12.08 5.21
C PHE A 74 22.93 -13.43 5.01
N GLY A 75 23.67 -14.52 5.21
CA GLY A 75 23.14 -15.87 5.22
C GLY A 75 22.95 -16.51 3.83
N LYS A 76 22.31 -17.69 3.82
CA LYS A 76 21.95 -18.41 2.58
C LYS A 76 20.61 -17.89 2.09
N ILE A 77 20.66 -16.89 1.20
CA ILE A 77 19.48 -16.26 0.62
C ILE A 77 19.24 -16.69 -0.82
N LYS A 78 17.99 -16.65 -1.24
CA LYS A 78 17.59 -16.73 -2.65
C LYS A 78 16.83 -15.46 -3.01
N ILE A 79 17.37 -14.69 -3.94
CA ILE A 79 16.70 -13.49 -4.46
C ILE A 79 15.47 -13.94 -5.26
N VAL A 80 14.31 -13.41 -4.90
CA VAL A 80 13.03 -13.66 -5.56
C VAL A 80 12.80 -12.60 -6.62
N GLN A 81 13.02 -11.34 -6.26
CA GLN A 81 12.85 -10.20 -7.15
C GLN A 81 13.86 -9.12 -6.78
N SER A 82 14.33 -8.39 -7.77
CA SER A 82 15.17 -7.24 -7.55
C SER A 82 15.03 -6.22 -8.68
N GLN A 83 15.21 -4.96 -8.33
CA GLN A 83 15.15 -3.85 -9.29
C GLN A 83 15.94 -2.65 -8.77
N ASN A 84 16.40 -1.83 -9.70
CA ASN A 84 16.67 -0.43 -9.41
C ASN A 84 15.42 0.38 -9.71
N GLN A 85 15.14 1.39 -8.92
CA GLN A 85 14.11 2.38 -9.21
C GLN A 85 14.67 3.79 -9.02
N GLN A 86 14.03 4.76 -9.66
CA GLN A 86 14.27 6.17 -9.47
C GLN A 86 12.93 6.88 -9.35
N SER A 87 12.58 7.26 -8.13
CA SER A 87 11.35 7.99 -7.84
C SER A 87 11.48 9.48 -8.22
N PRO A 88 10.48 10.09 -8.87
CA PRO A 88 10.51 11.51 -9.19
C PRO A 88 10.61 12.36 -7.92
N GLY A 89 11.55 13.31 -7.90
CA GLY A 89 11.80 14.16 -6.73
C GLY A 89 12.60 13.50 -5.59
N SER A 90 13.04 12.24 -5.75
CA SER A 90 13.97 11.61 -4.81
C SER A 90 15.37 12.24 -4.89
N ASN A 91 16.00 12.42 -3.74
CA ASN A 91 17.39 12.88 -3.65
C ASN A 91 18.40 11.73 -3.80
N PHE A 92 17.94 10.48 -3.87
CA PHE A 92 18.79 9.33 -4.08
C PHE A 92 19.10 9.19 -5.58
N LYS A 93 20.37 8.96 -5.91
CA LYS A 93 20.82 8.59 -7.26
C LYS A 93 20.59 7.12 -7.57
N VAL A 94 20.51 6.30 -6.53
CA VAL A 94 20.34 4.86 -6.62
C VAL A 94 19.33 4.44 -5.57
N GLU A 95 18.20 3.89 -6.00
CA GLU A 95 17.25 3.20 -5.12
C GLU A 95 17.21 1.73 -5.54
N SER A 96 17.68 0.84 -4.67
CA SER A 96 17.65 -0.60 -4.92
C SER A 96 16.55 -1.25 -4.09
N VAL A 97 15.73 -2.08 -4.74
CA VAL A 97 14.70 -2.89 -4.08
C VAL A 97 15.03 -4.35 -4.27
N VAL A 98 15.11 -5.12 -3.18
CA VAL A 98 15.36 -6.57 -3.25
C VAL A 98 14.40 -7.33 -2.34
N ILE A 99 13.74 -8.34 -2.90
CA ILE A 99 12.92 -9.30 -2.16
C ILE A 99 13.65 -10.62 -2.22
N PHE A 100 13.92 -11.22 -1.06
CA PHE A 100 14.60 -12.51 -0.99
C PHE A 100 13.99 -13.41 0.08
N VAL A 101 14.17 -14.71 -0.09
CA VAL A 101 13.87 -15.70 0.93
C VAL A 101 15.14 -16.14 1.63
N SER A 102 15.06 -16.37 2.94
CA SER A 102 16.16 -16.88 3.75
C SER A 102 15.74 -18.11 4.54
N SER A 103 16.68 -19.04 4.69
CA SER A 103 16.54 -20.18 5.60
C SER A 103 16.79 -19.79 7.08
N GLN A 104 17.31 -18.59 7.33
CA GLN A 104 17.53 -18.08 8.67
C GLN A 104 16.25 -17.49 9.28
N ASN A 105 16.22 -17.40 10.61
CA ASN A 105 15.15 -16.70 11.31
C ASN A 105 15.12 -15.22 10.90
N VAL A 106 13.94 -14.73 10.51
CA VAL A 106 13.77 -13.36 10.00
C VAL A 106 14.11 -12.31 11.05
N LYS A 107 13.78 -12.54 12.32
CA LYS A 107 14.08 -11.62 13.42
C LYS A 107 15.58 -11.47 13.62
N ASP A 108 16.32 -12.58 13.60
CA ASP A 108 17.77 -12.57 13.77
C ASP A 108 18.47 -11.91 12.57
N LEU A 109 17.96 -12.17 11.37
CA LEU A 109 18.48 -11.57 10.14
C LEU A 109 18.20 -10.07 10.10
N TYR A 110 16.99 -9.64 10.47
CA TYR A 110 16.62 -8.23 10.66
C TYR A 110 17.58 -7.54 11.63
N ALA A 111 17.81 -8.15 12.81
CA ALA A 111 18.73 -7.60 13.81
C ALA A 111 20.16 -7.49 13.27
N SER A 112 20.63 -8.50 12.53
CA SER A 112 21.96 -8.49 11.90
C SER A 112 22.12 -7.32 10.93
N TYR A 113 21.12 -7.08 10.08
CA TYR A 113 21.12 -5.95 9.17
C TYR A 113 21.06 -4.61 9.90
N ALA A 114 20.19 -4.47 10.91
CA ALA A 114 20.07 -3.23 11.67
C ALA A 114 21.37 -2.89 12.43
N THR A 115 22.02 -3.89 13.03
CA THR A 115 23.32 -3.73 13.68
C THR A 115 24.39 -3.35 12.66
N TRP A 116 24.50 -4.08 11.55
CA TRP A 116 25.48 -3.78 10.51
C TRP A 116 25.31 -2.37 9.94
N ALA A 117 24.06 -1.95 9.66
CA ALA A 117 23.75 -0.63 9.15
C ALA A 117 24.27 0.46 10.09
N LYS A 118 23.98 0.33 11.39
CA LYS A 118 24.47 1.25 12.42
C LYS A 118 26.00 1.30 12.47
N THR A 119 26.68 0.16 12.39
CA THR A 119 28.15 0.09 12.43
C THR A 119 28.80 0.67 11.18
N ASN A 120 28.12 0.66 10.03
CA ASN A 120 28.68 1.08 8.73
C ASN A 120 28.14 2.43 8.25
N ASN A 121 27.60 3.23 9.17
CA ASN A 121 27.05 4.58 8.94
C ASN A 121 25.91 4.62 7.90
N TRP A 122 25.10 3.55 7.85
CA TRP A 122 23.84 3.54 7.14
C TRP A 122 22.72 4.03 8.06
N THR A 123 21.87 4.90 7.55
CA THR A 123 20.70 5.44 8.25
C THR A 123 19.51 4.53 8.05
N LEU A 124 18.84 4.11 9.13
CA LEU A 124 17.55 3.43 9.06
C LEU A 124 16.44 4.44 8.78
N ILE A 125 15.81 4.34 7.61
CA ILE A 125 14.65 5.16 7.24
C ILE A 125 13.39 4.57 7.85
N SER A 126 13.19 3.27 7.64
CA SER A 126 12.03 2.54 8.13
C SER A 126 12.35 1.05 8.18
N GLY A 127 11.62 0.31 9.01
CA GLY A 127 11.76 -1.13 9.07
C GLY A 127 10.88 -1.75 10.14
N GLY A 128 10.68 -3.06 10.00
CA GLY A 128 9.99 -3.87 10.98
C GLY A 128 10.01 -5.33 10.57
N TYR A 129 9.51 -6.19 11.45
CA TYR A 129 9.29 -7.59 11.14
C TYR A 129 8.03 -8.08 11.85
N VAL A 130 7.30 -8.97 11.18
CA VAL A 130 6.11 -9.67 11.69
C VAL A 130 6.14 -11.07 11.10
N ASP A 131 6.04 -12.08 11.97
CA ASP A 131 5.75 -13.49 11.64
C ASP A 131 6.30 -13.99 10.30
N GLY A 132 7.63 -14.07 10.21
CA GLY A 132 8.31 -14.65 9.05
C GLY A 132 8.42 -13.71 7.84
N VAL A 133 8.09 -12.43 7.99
CA VAL A 133 8.40 -11.36 7.03
C VAL A 133 9.09 -10.20 7.75
N GLY A 134 10.14 -9.66 7.14
CA GLY A 134 10.87 -8.49 7.64
C GLY A 134 11.16 -7.53 6.51
N SER A 135 11.17 -6.23 6.78
CA SER A 135 11.55 -5.22 5.81
C SER A 135 12.46 -4.18 6.46
N LEU A 136 13.45 -3.71 5.70
CA LEU A 136 14.28 -2.59 6.09
C LEU A 136 14.50 -1.68 4.88
N SER A 137 14.37 -0.38 5.13
CA SER A 137 14.77 0.69 4.23
C SER A 137 15.92 1.44 4.86
N LEU A 138 17.07 1.41 4.20
CA LEU A 138 18.32 2.01 4.64
C LEU A 138 18.82 3.03 3.62
N SER A 139 19.52 4.06 4.05
CA SER A 139 20.21 4.99 3.16
C SER A 139 21.60 5.34 3.63
N LYS A 140 22.45 5.66 2.66
CA LYS A 140 23.80 6.19 2.88
C LYS A 140 24.19 7.02 1.68
N ASP A 141 24.73 8.21 1.94
CA ASP A 141 25.08 9.19 0.90
C ASP A 141 23.91 9.42 -0.07
N GLN A 142 24.12 9.13 -1.36
CA GLN A 142 23.12 9.27 -2.42
C GLN A 142 22.49 7.94 -2.84
N SER A 143 22.55 6.93 -1.97
CA SER A 143 22.01 5.59 -2.22
C SER A 143 20.97 5.21 -1.16
N SER A 144 19.93 4.50 -1.59
CA SER A 144 18.96 3.85 -0.72
C SER A 144 18.78 2.39 -1.10
N VAL A 145 18.54 1.57 -0.10
CA VAL A 145 18.27 0.15 -0.24
C VAL A 145 17.02 -0.18 0.55
N LEU A 146 16.01 -0.67 -0.14
CA LEU A 146 14.85 -1.33 0.44
C LEU A 146 14.98 -2.82 0.22
N PHE A 147 14.84 -3.61 1.27
CA PHE A 147 14.76 -5.05 1.10
C PHE A 147 13.71 -5.68 1.99
N THR A 148 13.14 -6.76 1.47
CA THR A 148 12.17 -7.60 2.18
C THR A 148 12.74 -9.01 2.32
N ILE A 149 12.73 -9.48 3.56
CA ILE A 149 13.14 -10.80 3.99
C ILE A 149 11.87 -11.64 4.17
N ASN A 150 11.74 -12.71 3.40
CA ASN A 150 10.72 -13.72 3.63
C ASN A 150 11.35 -14.96 4.25
N SER A 151 10.72 -15.53 5.26
CA SER A 151 11.10 -16.84 5.78
C SER A 151 10.89 -17.89 4.68
N TYR A 152 11.86 -18.78 4.52
CA TYR A 152 11.72 -19.90 3.60
C TYR A 152 10.68 -20.89 4.17
N GLN A 153 9.46 -20.81 3.68
CA GLN A 153 8.45 -21.85 3.91
C GLN A 153 8.41 -22.76 2.69
N LYS A 154 8.63 -24.06 2.92
CA LYS A 154 8.74 -25.12 1.91
C LYS A 154 7.50 -25.24 0.97
N ASN A 155 6.40 -24.52 1.26
CA ASN A 155 5.13 -24.56 0.56
C ASN A 155 4.54 -23.19 0.15
N GLN A 156 5.31 -22.10 0.17
CA GLN A 156 4.78 -20.82 -0.32
C GLN A 156 4.84 -20.76 -1.85
N SER A 157 3.73 -21.15 -2.49
CA SER A 157 3.31 -20.62 -3.78
C SER A 157 3.39 -19.11 -3.70
N MET A 158 4.22 -18.48 -4.54
CA MET A 158 4.35 -17.02 -4.56
C MET A 158 2.96 -16.41 -4.76
N VAL A 159 2.43 -15.79 -3.72
CA VAL A 159 1.29 -14.87 -3.88
C VAL A 159 1.89 -13.68 -4.62
N ASN A 160 1.63 -13.60 -5.92
CA ASN A 160 1.85 -12.37 -6.67
C ASN A 160 1.00 -11.30 -6.01
N VAL A 161 1.63 -10.47 -5.18
CA VAL A 161 1.04 -9.21 -4.74
C VAL A 161 1.09 -8.30 -5.95
N TYR A 162 0.08 -8.42 -6.81
CA TYR A 162 -0.23 -7.40 -7.79
C TYR A 162 -0.58 -6.14 -6.99
N TYR A 163 0.32 -5.16 -6.99
CA TYR A 163 -0.10 -3.79 -6.79
C TYR A 163 -1.01 -3.46 -7.96
N ASN A 164 -2.33 -3.60 -7.76
CA ASN A 164 -3.29 -2.97 -8.63
C ASN A 164 -3.09 -1.46 -8.45
N SER A 165 -2.29 -0.88 -9.34
CA SER A 165 -2.38 0.54 -9.66
C SER A 165 -3.76 0.77 -10.26
N LEU A 166 -4.67 1.30 -9.45
CA LEU A 166 -5.91 1.92 -9.90
C LEU A 166 -5.60 3.22 -10.64
#